data_AF-A0A518G0V0-F1
#
_entry.id   AF-A0A518G0V0-F1
#
_cell.length_a   1.000
_cell.length_b   1.000
_cell.length_c   1.000
_cell.angle_alpha   90.00
_cell.angle_beta   90.00
_cell.angle_gamma   90.00
#
_symmetry.space_group_name_H-M   'P 1'
#
loop_
_entity.id
_entity.type
_entity.pdbx_description
1 polymer ?
#
loop_
_entity_poly.entity_id
_entity_poly.type
_entity_poly.pdbx_seq_one_letter_code
_entity_poly.pdbx_strand_id
1 'polypeptide(L)' 'MTVESMIASLSQEDKRIAFELLWLSIERDVSTYTPPHWHGQVLADRLNNPPLEPSLPLSEAMSEVRRRVNERQSST' A
#
# COMPACT_ATOMS: atom_id res chain seq x y z
N MET A 1 25.52 9.92 -2.00
CA MET A 1 24.46 9.06 -2.57
C MET A 1 23.16 9.54 -1.97
N THR A 2 22.17 9.91 -2.78
CA THR A 2 20.88 10.38 -2.27
C THR A 2 19.91 9.20 -2.11
N VAL A 3 18.90 9.34 -1.26
CA VAL A 3 17.88 8.31 -1.05
C VAL A 3 17.15 8.00 -2.38
N GLU A 4 16.92 9.02 -3.20
CA GLU A 4 16.34 8.89 -4.54
C GLU A 4 17.21 8.02 -5.45
N SER A 5 18.54 8.23 -5.45
CA SER A 5 19.46 7.42 -6.26
C SER A 5 19.51 5.96 -5.82
N MET A 6 19.37 5.70 -4.50
CA MET A 6 19.30 4.33 -3.97
C MET A 6 18.00 3.64 -4.40
N ILE A 7 16.85 4.30 -4.21
CA ILE A 7 15.54 3.76 -4.60
C ILE A 7 15.46 3.52 -6.11
N ALA A 8 16.04 4.42 -6.91
CA ALA A 8 16.08 4.28 -8.37
C ALA A 8 16.85 3.03 -8.82
N SER A 9 17.85 2.60 -8.05
CA SER A 9 18.67 1.42 -8.36
C SER A 9 18.03 0.08 -7.99
N LEU A 10 16.96 0.09 -7.18
CA LEU A 10 16.27 -1.12 -6.75
C LEU A 10 15.44 -1.74 -7.88
N SER A 11 15.43 -3.07 -7.96
CA SER A 11 14.47 -3.80 -8.79
C SER A 11 13.04 -3.60 -8.28
N GLN A 12 12.02 -3.98 -9.06
CA GLN A 12 10.62 -3.90 -8.62
C GLN A 12 10.36 -4.76 -7.37
N GLU A 13 10.97 -5.94 -7.31
CA GLU A 13 10.83 -6.84 -6.16
C GLU A 13 11.55 -6.27 -4.94
N ASP A 14 12.76 -5.71 -5.10
CA ASP A 14 13.48 -5.06 -4.00
C ASP A 14 12.75 -3.83 -3.48
N LYS A 15 12.04 -3.09 -4.35
CA LYS A 15 11.19 -1.98 -3.92
C LYS A 15 10.05 -2.49 -3.04
N ARG A 16 9.38 -3.58 -3.42
CA ARG A 16 8.32 -4.19 -2.61
C ARG A 16 8.85 -4.60 -1.23
N ILE A 17 9.98 -5.31 -1.19
CA ILE A 17 10.63 -5.75 0.05
C ILE A 17 11.04 -4.54 0.91
N ALA A 18 11.64 -3.52 0.30
CA ALA A 18 12.03 -2.30 0.99
C ALA A 18 10.82 -1.58 1.61
N PHE A 19 9.69 -1.50 0.89
CA PHE A 19 8.45 -0.94 1.43
C PHE A 19 7.95 -1.72 2.66
N GLU A 20 7.96 -3.04 2.64
CA GLU A 20 7.54 -3.88 3.77
C GLU A 20 8.45 -3.66 5.00
N LEU A 21 9.77 -3.61 4.80
CA LEU A 21 10.73 -3.36 5.87
C LEU A 21 10.59 -1.94 6.46
N LEU A 22 10.41 -0.93 5.60
CA LEU A 22 10.18 0.44 6.04
C LEU A 22 8.88 0.55 6.84
N TRP A 23 7.82 -0.10 6.38
CA TRP A 23 6.54 -0.15 7.09
C TRP A 23 6.67 -0.79 8.47
N LEU A 24 7.30 -1.97 8.55
CA LEU A 24 7.57 -2.65 9.82
C LEU A 24 8.41 -1.80 10.78
N SER A 25 9.36 -1.03 10.25
CA SER A 25 10.17 -0.11 11.06
C SER A 25 9.33 1.03 11.65
N ILE A 26 8.43 1.62 10.86
CA ILE A 26 7.53 2.69 11.32
C ILE A 26 6.55 2.15 12.36
N GLU A 27 6.00 0.95 12.14
CA GLU A 27 5.06 0.32 13.06
C GLU A 27 5.68 0.02 14.44
N ARG A 28 6.97 -0.27 14.50
CA ARG A 28 7.68 -0.49 15.76
C ARG A 28 7.91 0.80 16.56
N ASP A 29 7.91 1.95 15.90
CA ASP A 29 8.14 3.25 16.53
C ASP A 29 7.15 4.31 16.02
N VAL A 30 5.86 4.01 16.15
CA VAL A 30 4.78 4.91 15.71
C VAL A 30 4.84 6.26 16.42
N SER A 31 5.37 6.29 17.64
CA SER A 31 5.40 7.50 18.47
C SER A 31 6.35 8.57 17.95
N THR A 32 7.40 8.19 17.22
CA THR A 32 8.40 9.13 16.69
C THR A 32 8.20 9.42 15.21
N TYR A 33 7.39 8.63 14.51
CA TYR A 33 7.09 8.84 13.11
C TYR A 33 6.19 10.07 12.91
N THR A 34 6.70 11.06 12.17
CA THR A 34 5.90 12.19 11.69
C THR A 34 5.48 11.92 10.25
N PRO A 35 4.17 11.69 9.99
CA PRO A 35 3.69 11.47 8.63
C PRO A 35 3.95 12.71 7.75
N PRO A 36 4.11 12.53 6.42
CA PRO A 36 4.18 13.65 5.50
C PRO A 36 2.95 14.57 5.61
N HIS A 37 3.13 15.87 5.33
CA HIS A 37 2.06 16.88 5.44
C HIS A 37 0.79 16.54 4.63
N TRP A 38 0.94 15.84 3.50
CA TRP A 38 -0.18 15.42 2.65
C TRP A 38 -0.99 14.26 3.24
N HIS A 39 -0.45 13.51 4.21
CA HIS A 39 -1.07 12.28 4.73
C HIS A 39 -2.45 12.55 5.35
N GLY A 40 -2.59 13.65 6.10
CA GLY A 40 -3.86 14.05 6.69
C GLY A 40 -4.94 14.37 5.64
N GLN A 41 -4.54 14.99 4.51
CA GLN A 41 -5.46 15.31 3.41
C GLN A 41 -5.99 14.02 2.76
N VAL A 42 -5.11 13.06 2.48
CA VAL A 42 -5.50 11.76 1.92
C VAL A 42 -6.47 11.01 2.84
N LEU A 43 -6.26 11.06 4.15
CA LEU A 43 -7.19 10.44 5.11
C LEU A 43 -8.55 11.14 5.10
N ALA A 44 -8.57 12.48 5.13
CA ALA A 44 -9.79 13.26 5.06
C ALA A 44 -10.57 12.98 3.77
N ASP A 45 -9.88 12.93 2.62
CA ASP A 45 -10.49 12.63 1.33
C ASP A 45 -11.13 11.25 1.31
N ARG A 46 -10.46 10.23 1.86
CA ARG A 46 -11.00 8.86 1.96
C ARG A 46 -12.20 8.76 2.90
N LEU A 47 -12.17 9.50 4.01
CA LEU A 47 -13.29 9.53 4.95
C LEU A 47 -14.52 10.24 4.37
N ASN A 48 -14.30 11.29 3.57
CA ASN A 48 -15.37 12.03 2.90
C ASN A 48 -15.89 11.34 1.63
N ASN A 49 -15.10 10.44 1.04
CA ASN A 49 -15.47 9.66 -0.14
C ASN A 49 -15.35 8.16 0.18
N PRO A 50 -16.19 7.64 1.11
CA PRO A 50 -16.18 6.23 1.41
C PRO A 50 -16.53 5.44 0.13
N PRO A 51 -15.98 4.24 -0.05
CA PRO A 51 -16.38 3.37 -1.15
C PRO A 51 -17.90 3.19 -1.14
N LEU A 52 -18.53 3.39 -2.31
CA LEU A 52 -19.97 3.16 -2.48
C LEU A 52 -20.33 1.68 -2.33
N GLU A 53 -19.37 0.79 -2.56
CA GLU A 53 -19.54 -0.65 -2.40
C GLU A 53 -19.46 -1.03 -0.92
N PRO A 54 -20.41 -1.84 -0.41
CA PRO A 54 -20.33 -2.35 0.94
C PRO A 54 -19.04 -3.15 1.13
N SER A 55 -18.42 -3.01 2.30
CA SER A 55 -17.25 -3.82 2.64
C SER A 55 -17.65 -5.30 2.61
N LEU A 56 -17.04 -6.06 1.71
CA LEU A 56 -17.25 -7.50 1.62
C LEU A 56 -16.73 -8.18 2.90
N PRO A 57 -17.38 -9.24 3.38
CA PRO A 57 -16.79 -10.16 4.34
C PRO A 57 -15.40 -10.61 3.88
N LEU A 58 -14.46 -10.78 4.83
CA LEU A 58 -13.05 -11.04 4.51
C LEU A 58 -12.84 -12.22 3.54
N SER A 59 -13.65 -13.28 3.67
CA SER A 59 -13.63 -14.45 2.78
C SER A 59 -14.01 -14.10 1.33
N GLU A 60 -15.01 -13.23 1.16
CA GLU A 60 -15.47 -12.76 -0.14
C GLU A 60 -14.47 -11.77 -0.75
N ALA A 61 -13.91 -10.87 0.07
CA ALA A 61 -12.85 -9.96 -0.36
C ALA A 61 -11.61 -10.72 -0.87
N MET A 62 -11.16 -11.76 -0.17
CA MET A 62 -10.04 -12.61 -0.62
C MET A 62 -10.36 -13.34 -1.93
N SER A 63 -11.59 -13.81 -2.10
CA SER A 63 -12.04 -14.50 -3.32
C SER A 63 -12.06 -13.55 -4.51
N GLU A 64 -12.53 -12.32 -4.30
CA GLU A 64 -12.56 -11.26 -5.31
C GLU A 64 -11.14 -10.83 -5.71
N VAL A 65 -10.22 -10.67 -4.76
CA VAL A 65 -8.81 -10.38 -5.05
C VAL A 65 -8.18 -11.51 -5.87
N ARG A 66 -8.39 -12.78 -5.48
CA ARG A 66 -7.90 -13.93 -6.23
C ARG A 66 -8.45 -13.95 -7.66
N ARG A 67 -9.75 -13.70 -7.85
CA ARG A 67 -10.39 -13.61 -9.16
C ARG A 67 -9.72 -12.54 -10.04
N ARG A 68 -9.55 -11.32 -9.52
CA ARG A 68 -8.91 -10.21 -10.25
C ARG A 68 -7.46 -10.50 -10.65
N VAL A 69 -6.69 -11.17 -9.79
CA VAL A 69 -5.31 -11.58 -10.09
C VAL A 69 -5.31 -12.62 -11.21
N ASN A 70 -6.18 -13.61 -11.12
CA ASN A 70 -6.28 -14.68 -12.12
C ASN A 70 -6.70 -14.14 -13.49
N GLU A 71 -7.65 -13.21 -13.54
CA GLU A 71 -8.11 -12.56 -14.79
C GLU A 71 -7.00 -11.75 -15.47
N ARG A 72 -6.15 -11.06 -14.69
CA ARG A 72 -4.97 -10.36 -15.22
C ARG A 72 -3.94 -11.32 -15.81
N GLN A 73 -3.72 -12.47 -15.17
CA GLN A 73 -2.81 -13.51 -15.66
C GLN A 73 -3.35 -14.25 -16.88
N SER A 74 -4.66 -14.34 -17.04
CA SER A 74 -5.32 -15.00 -18.17
C SER A 74 -5.40 -14.13 -19.43
N SER A 75 -5.14 -12.83 -19.30
CA SER A 75 -5.26 -11.83 -20.38
C SER A 75 -3.90 -11.42 -20.98
N THR A 76 -2.82 -12.10 -20.59
CA THR A 76 -1.44 -11.91 -21.10
C THR A 76 -0.96 -13.20 -21.75
#